data_AF-A0A1Z9SW65-F1
#
_entry.id   AF-A0A1Z9SW65-F1
#
_cell.length_a   1.000
_cell.length_b   1.000
_cell.length_c   1.000
_cell.angle_alpha   90.00
_cell.angle_beta   90.00
_cell.angle_gamma   90.00
#
_symmetry.space_group_name_H-M   'P 1'
#
loop_
_entity.id
_entity.type
_entity.pdbx_description
1 polymer ?
#
loop_
_entity_poly.entity_id
_entity_poly.type
_entity_poly.pdbx_seq_one_letter_code
_entity_poly.pdbx_strand_id
1 'polypeptide(L)'
;MSFNIRILCFDQDDPKKCTAKRLERFNLSDNHSSFKTLPPMGIVLDPFSDKILNSEDIPLAEVGGIVGVDCSWNKAPETFSRLRLMGLEPRRLPLITPANPVNSGKIGKLTTAEALASALLICKENEHAETIMSVFKWGPAFLKINSHL
;
A
#
# COMPACT_ATOMS: atom_id res chain seq x y z
N MET A 1 11.69 8.58 -10.38
CA MET A 1 12.69 7.89 -9.52
C MET A 1 11.86 6.92 -8.71
N SER A 2 12.18 5.63 -8.68
CA SER A 2 11.28 4.67 -8.01
C SER A 2 11.19 4.95 -6.50
N PHE A 3 9.98 5.16 -5.98
CA PHE A 3 9.78 5.39 -4.54
C PHE A 3 10.18 4.19 -3.70
N ASN A 4 10.60 4.41 -2.45
CA ASN A 4 10.79 3.31 -1.52
C ASN A 4 9.42 2.73 -1.10
N ILE A 5 9.21 1.43 -1.32
CA ILE A 5 8.01 0.72 -0.88
C ILE A 5 8.33 -0.06 0.38
N ARG A 6 7.63 0.25 1.46
CA ARG A 6 7.77 -0.46 2.74
C ARG A 6 6.43 -1.03 3.16
N ILE A 7 6.46 -2.17 3.86
CA ILE A 7 5.23 -2.76 4.39
C ILE A 7 5.43 -3.15 5.83
N LEU A 8 4.57 -2.66 6.72
CA LEU A 8 4.46 -3.21 8.07
C LEU A 8 3.60 -4.47 8.00
N CYS A 9 4.21 -5.65 8.16
CA CYS A 9 3.56 -6.95 8.02
C CYS A 9 3.71 -7.76 9.32
N PHE A 10 2.58 -8.02 10.00
CA PHE A 10 2.61 -8.74 11.29
C PHE A 10 2.57 -10.26 11.19
N ASP A 11 2.69 -10.82 9.98
CA ASP A 11 2.73 -12.27 9.72
C ASP A 11 1.54 -13.03 10.34
N GLN A 12 0.36 -12.41 10.30
CA GLN A 12 -0.88 -12.95 10.87
C GLN A 12 -1.66 -13.85 9.91
N ASP A 13 -1.35 -13.78 8.62
CA ASP A 13 -2.03 -14.51 7.54
C ASP A 13 -1.14 -15.60 6.92
N ASP A 14 -1.77 -16.51 6.17
CA ASP A 14 -1.06 -17.52 5.37
C ASP A 14 -0.08 -16.84 4.39
N PRO A 15 1.25 -17.07 4.52
CA PRO A 15 2.26 -16.46 3.65
C PRO A 15 2.08 -16.76 2.16
N LYS A 16 1.31 -17.80 1.79
CA LYS A 16 1.00 -18.11 0.39
C LYS A 16 -0.08 -17.19 -0.19
N LYS A 17 -0.93 -16.62 0.66
CA LYS A 17 -2.04 -15.73 0.26
C LYS A 17 -1.74 -14.25 0.51
N CYS A 18 -0.84 -13.96 1.45
CA CYS A 18 -0.44 -12.60 1.78
C CYS A 18 0.26 -11.91 0.58
N THR A 19 -0.32 -10.80 0.14
CA THR A 19 0.23 -10.02 -0.98
C THR A 19 1.51 -9.29 -0.60
N ALA A 20 1.65 -8.85 0.66
CA ALA A 20 2.87 -8.23 1.16
C ALA A 20 4.07 -9.17 1.14
N LYS A 21 3.91 -10.41 1.62
CA LYS A 21 4.96 -11.44 1.54
C LYS A 21 5.32 -11.81 0.11
N ARG A 22 4.36 -11.75 -0.80
CA ARG A 22 4.65 -11.99 -2.22
C ARG A 22 5.53 -10.89 -2.80
N LEU A 23 5.25 -9.61 -2.52
CA LEU A 23 6.08 -8.50 -2.99
C LEU A 23 7.52 -8.57 -2.46
N GLU A 24 7.70 -8.92 -1.19
CA GLU A 24 9.02 -9.13 -0.58
C GLU A 24 9.81 -10.26 -1.28
N ARG A 25 9.17 -11.38 -1.64
CA ARG A 25 9.84 -12.47 -2.39
C ARG A 25 10.35 -12.05 -3.77
N PHE A 26 9.75 -11.03 -4.37
CA PHE A 26 10.17 -10.47 -5.67
C PHE A 26 11.07 -9.23 -5.50
N ASN A 27 11.50 -8.90 -4.27
CA ASN A 27 12.28 -7.71 -3.94
C ASN A 27 11.60 -6.39 -4.36
N LEU A 28 10.27 -6.34 -4.32
CA LEU A 28 9.48 -5.15 -4.69
C LEU A 28 9.04 -4.32 -3.47
N SER A 29 9.30 -4.81 -2.26
CA SER A 29 9.02 -4.09 -1.02
C SER A 29 10.01 -4.49 0.07
N ASP A 30 10.31 -3.56 0.97
CA ASP A 30 10.99 -3.84 2.24
C ASP A 30 9.94 -4.08 3.34
N ASN A 31 9.85 -5.32 3.82
CA ASN A 31 8.86 -5.71 4.80
C ASN A 31 9.44 -5.64 6.21
N HIS A 32 8.73 -4.94 7.08
CA HIS A 32 9.07 -4.80 8.49
C HIS A 32 8.07 -5.59 9.33
N SER A 33 8.58 -6.47 10.20
CA SER A 33 7.75 -7.26 11.13
C SER A 33 7.40 -6.53 12.42
N SER A 34 7.97 -5.34 12.64
CA SER A 34 7.74 -4.55 13.84
C SER A 34 7.82 -3.05 13.58
N PHE A 35 7.17 -2.27 14.45
CA PHE A 35 7.29 -0.81 14.46
C PHE A 35 8.73 -0.30 14.67
N LYS A 36 9.59 -1.09 15.32
CA LYS A 36 10.98 -0.66 15.62
C LYS A 36 11.87 -0.66 14.38
N THR A 37 11.57 -1.53 13.43
CA THR A 37 12.35 -1.70 12.20
C THR A 37 11.87 -0.80 11.08
N LEU A 38 10.61 -0.34 11.14
CA LEU A 38 10.02 0.55 10.14
C LEU A 38 10.57 1.98 10.31
N PRO A 39 11.15 2.58 9.25
CA PRO A 39 11.56 3.98 9.29
C PRO A 39 10.38 4.93 9.57
N PRO A 40 10.54 5.92 10.46
CA PRO A 40 9.48 6.84 10.89
C PRO A 40 9.23 7.99 9.89
N MET A 41 9.18 7.68 8.59
CA MET A 41 9.08 8.68 7.52
C MET A 41 8.31 8.16 6.32
N GLY A 42 7.71 9.08 5.57
CA GLY A 42 6.93 8.80 4.37
C GLY A 42 5.43 8.72 4.61
N ILE A 43 4.73 8.31 3.56
CA ILE A 43 3.27 8.26 3.54
C ILE A 43 2.83 6.89 4.03
N VAL A 44 1.98 6.86 5.06
CA VAL A 44 1.28 5.62 5.44
C VAL A 44 -0.11 5.58 4.81
N LEU A 45 -0.43 4.49 4.12
CA LEU A 45 -1.74 4.24 3.55
C LEU A 45 -2.73 3.85 4.66
N ASP A 46 -3.38 4.87 5.21
CA ASP A 46 -4.22 4.79 6.38
C ASP A 46 -5.70 4.99 6.00
N PRO A 47 -6.54 3.95 6.04
CA PRO A 47 -7.95 4.04 5.67
C PRO A 47 -8.77 4.93 6.62
N PHE A 48 -8.23 5.26 7.80
CA PHE A 48 -8.86 6.12 8.80
C PHE A 48 -8.35 7.57 8.76
N SER A 49 -7.53 7.94 7.77
CA SER A 49 -7.07 9.32 7.61
C SER A 49 -8.16 10.21 7.01
N ASP A 50 -8.28 11.45 7.46
CA ASP A 50 -9.17 12.43 6.84
C ASP A 50 -8.62 12.94 5.49
N LYS A 51 -7.28 12.96 5.36
CA LYS A 51 -6.57 13.45 4.17
C LYS A 51 -6.51 12.39 3.08
N ILE A 52 -7.02 12.72 1.90
CA ILE A 52 -6.93 11.85 0.72
C ILE A 52 -5.57 12.06 0.05
N LEU A 53 -4.91 10.96 -0.31
CA LEU A 53 -3.67 10.97 -1.09
C LEU A 53 -3.90 11.67 -2.43
N ASN A 54 -3.03 12.60 -2.79
CA ASN A 54 -3.08 13.29 -4.08
C ASN A 54 -1.66 13.65 -4.59
N SER A 55 -1.56 14.32 -5.74
CA SER A 55 -0.28 14.65 -6.37
C SER A 55 0.60 15.61 -5.56
N GLU A 56 0.06 16.39 -4.63
CA GLU A 56 0.83 17.26 -3.73
C GLU A 56 1.68 16.47 -2.74
N ASP A 57 1.37 15.18 -2.53
CA ASP A 57 2.12 14.31 -1.64
C ASP A 57 3.36 13.66 -2.33
N ILE A 58 3.59 13.91 -3.63
CA ILE A 58 4.74 13.36 -4.36
C ILE A 58 6.09 13.66 -3.68
N PRO A 59 6.41 14.90 -3.27
CA PRO A 59 7.70 15.20 -2.61
C PRO A 59 7.90 14.39 -1.32
N LEU A 60 6.82 14.13 -0.59
CA LEU A 60 6.85 13.33 0.62
C LEU A 60 7.06 11.84 0.32
N ALA A 61 6.46 11.33 -0.76
CA ALA A 61 6.68 9.97 -1.25
C ALA A 61 8.12 9.78 -1.76
N GLU A 62 8.70 10.78 -2.42
CA GLU A 62 10.09 10.76 -2.91
C GLU A 62 11.09 10.68 -1.76
N VAL A 63 10.93 11.53 -0.75
CA VAL A 63 11.84 11.57 0.41
C VAL A 63 11.61 10.36 1.32
N GLY A 64 10.35 10.10 1.66
CA GLY A 64 9.97 9.19 2.73
C GLY A 64 9.59 7.78 2.28
N GLY A 65 9.18 7.60 1.03
CA GLY A 65 8.57 6.37 0.53
C GLY A 65 7.07 6.25 0.85
N ILE A 66 6.49 5.13 0.42
CA ILE A 66 5.10 4.76 0.65
C ILE A 66 5.08 3.51 1.53
N VAL A 67 4.25 3.54 2.57
CA VAL A 67 4.12 2.49 3.58
C VAL A 67 2.74 1.85 3.52
N GLY A 68 2.71 0.58 3.15
CA GLY A 68 1.54 -0.30 3.30
C GLY A 68 1.49 -0.94 4.68
N VAL A 69 0.30 -1.35 5.11
CA VAL A 69 0.10 -2.05 6.39
C VAL A 69 -0.70 -3.33 6.13
N ASP A 70 -0.09 -4.47 6.46
CA ASP A 70 -0.70 -5.80 6.39
C ASP A 70 -1.01 -6.26 7.82
N CYS A 71 -2.25 -6.01 8.25
CA CYS A 71 -2.72 -6.35 9.59
C CYS A 71 -4.18 -6.81 9.58
N SER A 72 -4.58 -7.57 10.60
CA SER A 72 -5.99 -7.89 10.80
C SER A 72 -6.81 -6.64 11.12
N TRP A 73 -8.06 -6.60 10.63
CA TRP A 73 -8.99 -5.48 10.86
C TRP A 73 -9.17 -5.13 12.34
N ASN A 74 -9.12 -6.15 13.22
CA ASN A 74 -9.24 -5.95 14.67
C ASN A 74 -8.12 -5.10 15.27
N LYS A 75 -6.92 -5.12 14.65
CA LYS A 75 -5.73 -4.37 15.10
C LYS A 75 -5.48 -3.09 14.32
N ALA A 76 -6.25 -2.84 13.26
CA ALA A 76 -6.02 -1.72 12.36
C ALA A 76 -6.09 -0.36 13.10
N PRO A 77 -7.11 -0.05 13.93
CA PRO A 77 -7.20 1.24 14.61
C PRO A 77 -5.98 1.53 15.51
N GLU A 78 -5.53 0.55 16.30
CA GLU A 78 -4.37 0.69 17.17
C GLU A 78 -3.07 0.84 16.35
N THR A 79 -2.93 0.05 15.29
CA THR A 79 -1.75 0.07 14.41
C THR A 79 -1.57 1.42 13.74
N PHE A 80 -2.63 1.96 13.13
CA PHE A 80 -2.57 3.26 12.46
C PHE A 80 -2.38 4.41 13.43
N SER A 81 -3.01 4.35 14.62
CA SER A 81 -2.77 5.34 15.69
C SER A 81 -1.29 5.41 16.07
N ARG A 82 -0.64 4.25 16.20
CA ARG A 82 0.79 4.18 16.51
C ARG A 82 1.68 4.69 15.37
N LEU A 83 1.34 4.39 14.11
CA LEU A 83 2.11 4.86 12.95
C LEU A 83 2.08 6.39 12.83
N ARG A 84 0.94 7.03 13.12
CA ARG A 84 0.82 8.49 13.19
C ARG A 84 1.75 9.07 14.25
N LEU A 85 1.80 8.47 15.44
CA LEU A 85 2.69 8.91 16.53
C LEU A 85 4.18 8.72 16.21
N MET A 86 4.52 7.80 15.31
CA MET A 86 5.90 7.62 14.85
C MET A 86 6.36 8.69 13.87
N GLY A 87 5.47 9.55 13.35
CA GLY A 87 5.83 10.59 12.38
C GLY A 87 5.59 10.20 10.91
N LEU A 88 4.91 9.08 10.64
CA LEU A 88 4.41 8.81 9.30
C LEU A 88 3.20 9.70 8.99
N GLU A 89 3.13 10.15 7.76
CA GLU A 89 2.09 11.05 7.26
C GLU A 89 0.90 10.24 6.75
N PRO A 90 -0.25 10.26 7.44
CA PRO A 90 -1.37 9.41 7.10
C PRO A 90 -2.11 9.96 5.88
N ARG A 91 -2.33 9.12 4.88
CA ARG A 91 -3.20 9.42 3.72
C ARG A 91 -4.12 8.24 3.46
N ARG A 92 -5.42 8.52 3.30
CA ARG A 92 -6.37 7.53 2.79
C ARG A 92 -6.36 7.54 1.27
N LEU A 93 -6.63 6.40 0.67
CA LEU A 93 -6.84 6.32 -0.77
C LEU A 93 -8.23 6.87 -1.13
N PRO A 94 -8.42 7.43 -2.34
CA PRO A 94 -9.74 7.69 -2.90
C PRO A 94 -10.48 6.37 -3.16
N LEU A 95 -11.69 6.44 -3.72
CA LEU A 95 -12.45 5.24 -4.05
C LEU A 95 -11.74 4.44 -5.15
N ILE A 96 -11.15 3.32 -4.78
CA ILE A 96 -10.47 2.40 -5.70
C ILE A 96 -11.34 1.16 -5.92
N THR A 97 -11.40 0.69 -7.17
CA THR A 97 -12.09 -0.55 -7.52
C THR A 97 -11.12 -1.73 -7.44
N PRO A 98 -11.30 -2.70 -6.51
CA PRO A 98 -10.45 -3.87 -6.45
C PRO A 98 -10.67 -4.81 -7.63
N ALA A 99 -9.60 -5.49 -8.03
CA ALA A 99 -9.61 -6.57 -9.01
C ALA A 99 -9.09 -7.90 -8.44
N ASN A 100 -8.70 -7.93 -7.17
CA ASN A 100 -8.25 -9.15 -6.51
C ASN A 100 -9.34 -10.25 -6.51
N PRO A 101 -8.99 -11.55 -6.66
CA PRO A 101 -9.97 -12.64 -6.80
C PRO A 101 -10.89 -12.83 -5.61
N VAL A 102 -10.50 -12.37 -4.41
CA VAL A 102 -11.27 -12.56 -3.17
C VAL A 102 -12.36 -11.51 -3.04
N ASN A 103 -12.09 -10.27 -3.44
CA ASN A 103 -12.97 -9.13 -3.28
C ASN A 103 -13.33 -8.45 -4.61
N SER A 104 -13.14 -9.12 -5.75
CA SER A 104 -13.46 -8.59 -7.08
C SER A 104 -14.88 -8.01 -7.11
N GLY A 105 -15.00 -6.73 -7.47
CA GLY A 105 -16.27 -6.00 -7.52
C GLY A 105 -16.79 -5.44 -6.20
N LYS A 106 -16.12 -5.65 -5.06
CA LYS A 106 -16.50 -5.07 -3.75
C LYS A 106 -15.65 -3.84 -3.43
N ILE A 107 -16.20 -2.64 -3.65
CA ILE A 107 -15.52 -1.36 -3.40
C ILE A 107 -14.89 -1.31 -1.99
N GLY A 108 -13.65 -0.79 -1.91
CA GLY A 108 -12.98 -0.47 -0.64
C GLY A 108 -12.25 -1.62 0.05
N LYS A 109 -12.26 -2.84 -0.50
CA LYS A 109 -11.49 -3.98 0.04
C LYS A 109 -10.28 -4.32 -0.83
N LEU A 110 -9.32 -3.40 -0.82
CA LEU A 110 -8.04 -3.58 -1.49
C LEU A 110 -7.15 -4.56 -0.72
N THR A 111 -6.34 -5.30 -1.47
CA THR A 111 -5.15 -5.94 -0.94
C THR A 111 -4.05 -4.90 -0.69
N THR A 112 -3.06 -5.25 0.13
CA THR A 112 -1.89 -4.40 0.39
C THR A 112 -1.16 -4.02 -0.91
N ALA A 113 -1.04 -4.96 -1.86
CA ALA A 113 -0.48 -4.68 -3.19
C ALA A 113 -1.33 -3.69 -4.02
N GLU A 114 -2.66 -3.82 -4.03
CA GLU A 114 -3.54 -2.86 -4.72
C GLU A 114 -3.46 -1.47 -4.10
N ALA A 115 -3.38 -1.40 -2.77
CA ALA A 115 -3.26 -0.13 -2.07
C ALA A 115 -1.96 0.60 -2.48
N LEU A 116 -0.84 -0.12 -2.49
CA LEU A 116 0.46 0.40 -2.93
C LEU A 116 0.44 0.82 -4.40
N ALA A 117 -0.10 -0.02 -5.29
CA ALA A 117 -0.21 0.31 -6.71
C ALA A 117 -1.10 1.53 -6.95
N SER A 118 -2.22 1.66 -6.22
CA SER A 118 -3.08 2.85 -6.28
C SER A 118 -2.32 4.12 -5.90
N ALA A 119 -1.54 4.04 -4.82
CA ALA A 119 -0.76 5.17 -4.36
C ALA A 119 0.28 5.60 -5.40
N LEU A 120 0.94 4.64 -6.05
CA LEU A 120 1.88 4.90 -7.14
C LEU A 120 1.22 5.55 -8.36
N LEU A 121 0.04 5.07 -8.77
CA LEU A 121 -0.72 5.68 -9.87
C LEU A 121 -1.10 7.14 -9.56
N ILE A 122 -1.59 7.41 -8.34
CA ILE A 122 -1.96 8.75 -7.89
C ILE A 122 -0.73 9.68 -7.88
N CYS A 123 0.41 9.17 -7.44
CA CYS A 123 1.68 9.88 -7.42
C CYS A 123 2.44 9.86 -8.77
N LYS A 124 1.79 9.42 -9.86
CA LYS A 124 2.32 9.43 -11.24
C LYS A 124 3.55 8.55 -11.50
N GLU A 125 3.78 7.55 -10.66
CA GLU A 125 4.81 6.49 -10.83
C GLU A 125 4.18 5.23 -11.47
N ASN A 126 3.67 5.37 -12.69
CA ASN A 126 2.92 4.32 -13.39
C ASN A 126 3.74 3.05 -13.65
N GLU A 127 5.00 3.18 -14.08
CA GLU A 127 5.89 2.03 -14.33
C GLU A 127 6.16 1.22 -13.05
N HIS A 128 6.25 1.92 -11.91
CA HIS A 128 6.43 1.25 -10.64
C HIS A 128 5.14 0.53 -10.20
N ALA A 129 3.97 1.14 -10.40
CA ALA A 129 2.68 0.49 -10.18
C ALA A 129 2.53 -0.77 -11.04
N GLU A 130 2.91 -0.69 -12.32
CA GLU A 130 2.96 -1.83 -13.24
C GLU A 130 3.87 -2.93 -12.74
N THR A 131 5.06 -2.57 -12.25
CA THR A 131 6.04 -3.52 -11.69
C THR A 131 5.46 -4.25 -10.47
N ILE A 132 4.86 -3.51 -9.50
CA ILE A 132 4.19 -4.11 -8.34
C ILE A 132 3.09 -5.08 -8.76
N MET A 133 2.27 -4.69 -9.75
CA MET A 133 1.11 -5.47 -10.16
C MET A 133 1.47 -6.64 -11.08
N SER A 134 2.62 -6.60 -11.74
CA SER A 134 3.08 -7.65 -12.69
C SER A 134 3.19 -9.04 -12.05
N VAL A 135 3.49 -9.11 -10.74
CA VAL A 135 3.62 -10.39 -10.03
C VAL A 135 2.27 -11.05 -9.76
N PHE A 136 1.14 -10.37 -10.01
CA PHE A 136 -0.20 -10.87 -9.79
C PHE A 136 -0.93 -11.09 -11.12
N LYS A 137 -1.55 -12.26 -11.30
CA LYS A 137 -2.30 -12.61 -12.53
C LYS A 137 -3.42 -11.61 -12.87
N TRP A 138 -4.01 -11.00 -11.85
CA TRP A 138 -5.10 -10.01 -11.97
C TRP A 138 -4.59 -8.56 -12.01
N GLY A 139 -3.27 -8.35 -11.90
CA GLY A 139 -2.65 -7.02 -11.93
C GLY A 139 -3.00 -6.18 -13.16
N PRO A 140 -2.92 -6.72 -14.39
CA PRO A 140 -3.32 -5.97 -15.59
C PRO A 140 -4.79 -5.52 -15.56
N ALA A 141 -5.68 -6.34 -15.01
CA ALA A 141 -7.09 -5.97 -14.85
C ALA A 141 -7.26 -4.82 -13.85
N PHE A 142 -6.53 -4.87 -12.72
CA PHE A 142 -6.52 -3.79 -11.72
C PHE A 142 -6.12 -2.44 -12.32
N LEU A 143 -5.00 -2.41 -13.04
CA LEU A 143 -4.48 -1.19 -13.67
C LEU A 143 -5.43 -0.66 -14.74
N LYS A 144 -6.03 -1.55 -15.54
CA LYS A 144 -7.00 -1.16 -16.57
C LYS A 144 -8.25 -0.51 -15.98
N ILE A 145 -8.81 -1.11 -14.93
CA ILE A 145 -10.03 -0.61 -14.26
C ILE A 145 -9.77 0.77 -13.62
N ASN A 146 -8.58 0.95 -13.04
CA ASN A 146 -8.22 2.18 -12.32
C ASN A 146 -7.31 3.11 -13.14
N SER A 147 -7.37 3.03 -14.47
CA SER A 147 -6.56 3.84 -15.40
C SER A 147 -6.87 5.34 -15.39
N HIS A 148 -7.91 5.75 -14.68
CA HIS A 148 -8.35 7.14 -14.53
C HIS A 148 -7.65 7.88 -13.38
N LEU A 149 -6.85 7.18 -12.56
CA LEU A 149 -6.14 7.73 -11.39
C LEU A 149 -4.96 8.65 -11.78
#